data_AF-A0A2N5PA05-F1
#
_entry.id   AF-A0A2N5PA05-F1
#
_cell.length_a   1.000
_cell.length_b   1.000
_cell.length_c   1.000
_cell.angle_alpha   90.00
_cell.angle_beta   90.00
_cell.angle_gamma   90.00
#
_symmetry.space_group_name_H-M   'P 1'
#
loop_
_entity.id
_entity.type
_entity.pdbx_description
1 polymer ?
#
loop_
_entity_poly.entity_id
_entity_poly.type
_entity_poly.pdbx_seq_one_letter_code
_entity_poly.pdbx_strand_id
1 'polypeptide(L)' 'MAVKGLVCELPPVDSGYRGEIHAIISNVSNQIQELTKGSRVGQLVIAPVVIADFVTDLGAERGTGGFGSTGQ' A
#
# COMPACT_ATOMS: atom_id res chain seq x y z
N MET A 1 -12.83 5.01 -7.69
CA MET A 1 -11.61 4.52 -8.39
C MET A 1 -11.67 3.01 -8.51
N ALA A 2 -11.53 2.26 -7.41
CA ALA A 2 -11.50 0.78 -7.44
C ALA A 2 -12.69 0.11 -8.16
N VAL A 3 -13.93 0.56 -7.91
CA VAL A 3 -15.14 0.02 -8.59
C VAL A 3 -15.09 0.20 -10.12
N LYS A 4 -14.33 1.18 -10.62
CA LYS A 4 -14.13 1.41 -12.06
C LYS A 4 -12.92 0.62 -12.62
N GLY A 5 -12.31 -0.25 -11.83
CA GLY A 5 -11.08 -0.97 -12.19
C GLY A 5 -9.83 -0.10 -12.25
N LEU A 6 -9.85 1.07 -11.59
CA LEU A 6 -8.65 1.88 -11.38
C LEU A 6 -8.07 1.59 -10.00
N VAL A 7 -6.83 1.10 -9.99
CA VAL A 7 -6.07 0.81 -8.76
C VAL A 7 -5.03 1.91 -8.58
N CYS A 8 -4.99 2.48 -7.38
CA CYS A 8 -3.94 3.43 -7.00
C CYS A 8 -2.89 2.71 -6.17
N GLU A 9 -1.69 2.71 -6.71
CA GLU A 9 -0.49 2.16 -6.10
C GLU A 9 0.32 3.34 -5.61
N LEU A 10 0.39 3.50 -4.29
CA LEU A 10 1.26 4.46 -3.64
C LEU A 10 2.24 3.64 -2.81
N PRO A 11 3.49 3.44 -3.28
CA PRO A 11 4.51 2.88 -2.41
C PRO A 11 4.68 3.79 -1.18
N PRO A 12 5.18 3.25 -0.06
CA PRO A 12 5.46 4.06 1.12
C PRO A 12 6.27 5.32 0.75
N VAL A 13 5.78 6.48 1.18
CA VAL A 13 6.48 7.75 1.02
C VAL A 13 7.30 7.98 2.27
N ASP A 14 8.62 7.97 2.13
CA ASP A 14 9.53 8.16 3.25
C ASP A 14 9.36 9.53 3.90
N SER A 15 9.51 9.59 5.23
CA SER A 15 9.38 10.84 6.01
C SER A 15 10.39 11.93 5.60
N GLY A 16 11.53 11.51 5.02
CA GLY A 16 12.56 12.39 4.48
C GLY A 16 12.30 12.90 3.06
N TYR A 17 11.33 12.34 2.34
CA TYR A 17 11.06 12.73 0.96
C TYR A 17 10.55 14.17 0.86
N ARG A 18 11.07 14.94 -0.12
CA ARG A 18 10.72 16.35 -0.35
C ARG A 18 10.36 16.65 -1.80
N GLY A 19 10.41 15.65 -2.67
CA GLY A 19 9.99 15.78 -4.05
C GLY A 19 8.47 15.83 -4.19
N GLU A 20 8.02 15.92 -5.44
CA GLU A 20 6.60 15.81 -5.77
C GLU A 20 6.12 14.37 -5.55
N ILE A 21 4.98 14.20 -4.86
CA ILE A 21 4.38 12.88 -4.66
C ILE A 21 3.55 12.52 -5.89
N HIS A 22 3.90 11.42 -6.53
CA HIS A 22 3.20 10.91 -7.70
C HIS A 22 2.37 9.70 -7.31
N ALA A 23 1.13 9.63 -7.80
CA ALA A 23 0.29 8.45 -7.66
C ALA A 23 0.45 7.56 -8.91
N ILE A 24 0.80 6.29 -8.71
CA ILE A 24 0.86 5.33 -9.81
C ILE A 24 -0.56 4.76 -9.95
N ILE A 25 -1.12 4.79 -11.16
CA ILE A 25 -2.48 4.34 -11.43
C ILE A 25 -2.46 3.25 -12.48
N SER A 26 -2.92 2.07 -12.09
CA SER A 26 -3.11 0.92 -12.97
C SER A 26 -4.57 0.84 -13.39
N ASN A 27 -4.84 0.85 -14.69
CA ASN A 27 -6.15 0.51 -15.23
C ASN A 27 -6.21 -0.99 -15.50
N VAL A 28 -6.85 -1.73 -14.58
CA VAL A 28 -7.04 -3.19 -14.69
C VAL A 28 -8.43 -3.55 -15.24
N SER A 29 -9.16 -2.55 -15.76
CA SER A 29 -10.41 -2.77 -16.48
C SER A 29 -10.17 -2.99 -17.97
N ASN A 30 -11.19 -3.47 -18.68
CA ASN A 30 -11.18 -3.59 -20.13
C ASN A 30 -11.76 -2.36 -20.83
N GLN A 31 -11.80 -1.20 -20.15
CA GLN A 31 -12.41 0.03 -20.64
C GLN A 31 -11.44 1.19 -20.51
N ILE A 32 -11.52 2.15 -21.43
CA ILE A 32 -10.78 3.41 -21.32
C ILE A 32 -11.32 4.20 -20.12
N GLN A 33 -10.42 4.75 -19.31
CA GLN A 33 -10.77 5.58 -18.15
C GLN A 33 -10.10 6.94 -18.31
N GLU A 34 -10.89 8.00 -18.20
CA GLU A 34 -10.41 9.38 -18.24
C GLU A 34 -10.23 9.92 -16.82
N LEU A 35 -9.08 10.56 -16.56
CA LEU A 35 -8.79 11.27 -15.32
C LEU A 35 -8.53 12.74 -15.64
N THR A 36 -9.41 13.62 -15.17
CA THR A 36 -9.28 15.06 -15.36
C THR A 36 -8.50 15.70 -14.22
N LYS A 37 -7.93 16.88 -14.47
CA LYS A 37 -7.24 17.68 -13.44
C LYS A 37 -8.17 17.91 -12.24
N GLY A 38 -7.66 17.67 -11.04
CA GLY A 38 -8.42 17.78 -9.79
C GLY A 38 -9.18 16.51 -9.39
N SER A 39 -9.13 15.45 -10.19
CA SER A 39 -9.65 14.13 -9.81
C SER A 39 -8.95 13.62 -8.54
N ARG A 40 -9.74 13.13 -7.58
CA ARG A 40 -9.23 12.42 -6.41
C ARG A 40 -8.82 11.00 -6.80
N VAL A 41 -7.51 10.75 -6.89
CA VAL A 41 -6.95 9.49 -7.40
C VAL A 41 -6.50 8.51 -6.33
N GLY A 42 -6.31 8.98 -5.10
CA GLY A 42 -5.88 8.16 -3.97
C GLY A 42 -6.09 8.89 -2.63
N GLN A 43 -5.55 8.31 -1.57
CA GLN A 43 -5.55 8.88 -0.23
C GLN A 43 -4.14 8.76 0.36
N LEU A 44 -3.65 9.84 0.96
CA LEU A 44 -2.42 9.80 1.76
C LEU A 44 -2.81 9.47 3.20
N VAL A 45 -2.21 8.43 3.77
CA VAL A 45 -2.42 8.02 5.16
C VAL A 45 -1.09 8.16 5.88
N ILE A 46 -1.07 8.95 6.96
CA ILE A 46 0.09 9.08 7.83
C ILE A 46 0.01 7.96 8.86
N ALA A 47 0.90 6.99 8.75
CA ALA A 47 0.97 5.85 9.66
C ALA A 47 2.22 5.95 10.56
N PRO A 48 2.12 5.69 11.87
CA PRO A 48 3.28 5.58 12.74
C PRO A 48 4.12 4.36 12.33
N VAL A 49 5.44 4.53 12.30
CA VAL A 49 6.41 3.46 12.03
C VAL A 49 7.44 3.40 13.14
N VAL A 50 7.80 2.18 13.55
CA VAL A 50 8.88 1.93 14.52
C VAL A 50 10.15 1.68 13.73
N ILE A 51 11.21 2.43 14.04
CA ILE A 51 12.56 2.16 13.52
C ILE A 51 13.26 1.29 14.56
N ALA A 52 13.41 0.00 14.26
CA ALA A 52 13.99 -0.99 15.17
C ALA A 52 15.36 -1.44 14.68
N ASP A 53 16.20 -1.86 15.63
CA ASP A 53 17.45 -2.54 15.35
C ASP A 53 17.21 -4.03 15.06
N PHE A 54 18.03 -4.60 14.18
CA PHE A 54 18.02 -6.04 13.93
C PHE A 54 18.65 -6.80 15.11
N VAL A 55 17.99 -7.86 15.55
CA VAL A 55 18.45 -8.75 16.64
C VAL A 55 18.33 -10.21 16.22
N THR A 56 19.10 -11.09 16.86
CA THR A 56 19.04 -12.55 16.62
C THR A 56 18.12 -13.30 17.57
N ASP A 57 17.73 -12.68 18.69
CA ASP A 57 16.76 -13.25 19.62
C ASP A 57 15.33 -12.93 19.14
N LEU A 58 14.58 -13.98 18.81
CA LEU A 58 13.27 -13.87 18.16
C LEU A 58 12.08 -13.98 19.12
N GLY A 59 12.33 -14.22 20.41
CA GLY A 59 11.27 -14.42 21.40
C GLY A 59 10.46 -15.72 21.22
N ALA A 60 9.18 -15.70 21.60
CA ALA A 60 8.33 -16.88 21.58
C ALA A 60 7.84 -17.23 20.15
N GLU A 61 7.78 -18.53 19.84
CA GLU A 61 7.35 -18.98 18.51
C GLU A 61 5.83 -18.89 18.31
N ARG A 62 5.41 -18.30 17.18
CA ARG A 62 4.03 -18.35 16.67
C ARG A 62 3.63 -19.74 16.13
N GLY A 63 4.61 -20.62 15.86
CA GLY A 63 4.44 -21.87 15.12
C GLY A 63 4.41 -21.68 13.60
N THR A 64 4.27 -22.78 12.84
CA THR A 64 4.37 -22.80 11.36
C THR A 64 3.07 -22.50 10.61
N GLY A 65 1.96 -22.27 11.31
CA GLY A 65 0.66 -22.02 10.69
C GLY A 65 0.59 -20.69 9.96
N GLY A 66 0.21 -20.69 8.68
CA GLY A 66 0.01 -19.49 7.85
C GLY A 66 -1.05 -19.75 6.79
N PHE A 67 -1.31 -18.76 5.92
CA PHE A 67 -2.18 -18.93 4.74
C PHE A 67 -3.58 -19.50 5.01
N GLY A 68 -4.25 -19.01 6.06
CA GLY A 68 -5.59 -19.50 6.41
C GLY A 68 -5.59 -20.84 7.17
N SER A 69 -4.51 -21.13 7.92
CA SER A 69 -4.35 -22.35 8.73
C SER A 69 -5.47 -22.64 9.74
N THR A 70 -6.35 -21.68 10.01
CA THR A 70 -7.50 -21.82 10.90
C THR A 70 -8.80 -22.20 10.18
N GLY A 71 -8.78 -22.34 8.85
CA GLY A 71 -9.99 -22.51 8.05
C GLY A 71 -10.82 -21.22 7.94
N GLN A 72 -12.06 -21.35 7.47
CA GLN A 72 -13.08 -20.29 7.45
C GLN A 72 -13.79 -20.16 8.79
#